data_AF-A0A4S8MEA4-F1
#
_entry.id   AF-A0A4S8MEA4-F1
#
_cell.length_a   1.000
_cell.length_b   1.000
_cell.length_c   1.000
_cell.angle_alpha   90.00
_cell.angle_beta   90.00
_cell.angle_gamma   90.00
#
_symmetry.space_group_name_H-M   'P 1'
#
loop_
_entity.id
_entity.type
_entity.pdbx_description
1 polymer ?
#
loop_
_entity_poly.entity_id
_entity_poly.type
_entity_poly.pdbx_seq_one_letter_code
_entity_poly.pdbx_strand_id
1 'polypeptide(L)'
;MLYGASVTLVAQARPRKDGKLVKSSVVSKLTSIQRKAALIITGALSTTATDLLDLHAGLLPLPLEIKRHRQRDTARLCTLPDTHPLYQQLQRAAKHPRLARHISPLHNLLHRFDLKLSQLETRKPVRFAESPGTSESDTQF
;
A
#
# COMPACT_ATOMS: atom_id res chain seq x y z
N MET A 1 1.02 -12.38 1.33
CA MET A 1 0.59 -10.96 1.35
C MET A 1 1.22 -10.28 2.55
N LEU A 2 2.33 -9.55 2.34
CA LEU A 2 3.18 -9.01 3.40
C LEU A 2 2.58 -7.72 3.98
N TYR A 3 1.60 -7.85 4.88
CA TYR A 3 0.88 -6.73 5.51
C TYR A 3 1.79 -5.68 6.19
N GLY A 4 3.02 -6.06 6.57
CA GLY A 4 3.99 -5.15 7.17
C GLY A 4 4.51 -4.05 6.23
N ALA A 5 4.60 -4.31 4.93
CA ALA A 5 5.18 -3.37 3.97
C ALA A 5 4.29 -2.14 3.72
N SER A 6 2.97 -2.32 3.73
CA SER A 6 2.00 -1.25 3.53
C SER A 6 1.99 -0.24 4.68
N VAL A 7 2.34 -0.68 5.88
CA VAL A 7 2.49 0.18 7.07
C VAL A 7 3.81 0.95 7.05
N THR A 8 4.90 0.36 6.55
CA THR A 8 6.24 0.98 6.51
C THR A 8 6.41 1.96 5.35
N LEU A 9 5.69 1.77 4.22
CA LEU A 9 5.64 2.74 3.12
C LEU A 9 4.82 3.99 3.42
N VAL A 10 4.27 4.12 4.64
CA VAL A 10 3.83 5.41 5.20
C VAL A 10 5.08 6.24 5.47
N ALA A 11 5.74 6.67 4.38
CA ALA A 11 6.64 7.79 4.40
C ALA A 11 5.89 8.91 5.11
N GLN A 12 6.37 9.24 6.31
CA GLN A 12 5.80 10.25 7.17
C GLN A 12 5.90 11.57 6.44
N ALA A 13 4.89 11.86 5.63
CA ALA A 13 4.68 13.17 5.07
C ALA A 13 4.14 14.00 6.23
N ARG A 14 5.03 14.32 7.19
CA ARG A 14 4.69 15.24 8.26
C ARG A 14 4.41 16.56 7.57
N PRO A 15 3.20 17.12 7.72
CA PRO A 15 2.99 18.49 7.32
C PRO A 15 3.98 19.31 8.16
N ARG A 16 4.91 19.98 7.48
CA ARG A 16 5.73 21.00 8.14
C ARG A 16 4.76 22.08 8.61
N LYS A 17 5.12 22.82 9.67
CA LYS A 17 4.31 23.90 10.25
C LYS A 17 3.86 24.93 9.20
N ASP A 18 4.58 24.98 8.07
CA ASP A 18 4.38 25.85 6.91
C ASP A 18 3.38 25.30 5.86
N GLY A 19 2.65 24.21 6.16
CA GLY A 19 1.65 23.60 5.25
C GLY A 19 2.23 22.87 4.02
N LYS A 20 3.54 23.01 3.76
CA LYS A 20 4.23 22.31 2.66
C LYS A 20 4.50 20.86 3.02
N LEU A 21 3.96 19.95 2.20
CA LEU A 21 4.24 18.52 2.30
C LEU A 21 5.69 18.25 1.87
N VAL A 22 6.55 17.88 2.81
CA VAL A 22 7.93 17.49 2.47
C VAL A 22 7.86 16.23 1.62
N LYS A 23 8.34 16.31 0.37
CA LYS A 23 8.52 15.14 -0.48
C LYS A 23 9.53 14.22 0.22
N SER A 24 9.10 13.00 0.56
CA SER A 24 10.01 12.01 1.13
C SER A 24 11.14 11.74 0.15
N SER A 25 12.39 11.72 0.64
CA SER A 25 13.58 11.42 -0.17
C SER A 25 13.45 10.09 -0.92
N VAL A 26 12.73 9.12 -0.33
CA VAL A 26 12.42 7.83 -0.96
C VAL A 26 11.49 8.01 -2.15
N VAL A 27 10.43 8.83 -2.02
CA VAL A 27 9.49 9.09 -3.12
C VAL A 27 10.21 9.78 -4.28
N SER A 28 11.11 10.74 -3.99
CA SER A 28 11.91 11.40 -5.02
C SER A 28 12.84 10.42 -5.76
N LYS A 29 13.46 9.47 -5.05
CA LYS A 29 14.29 8.44 -5.68
C LYS A 29 13.46 7.51 -6.56
N LEU A 30 12.31 7.07 -6.05
CA LEU A 30 11.39 6.22 -6.80
C LEU A 30 10.84 6.96 -8.04
N THR A 31 10.58 8.28 -7.98
CA THR A 31 10.12 9.04 -9.15
C THR A 31 11.20 9.07 -10.23
N SER A 32 12.47 9.20 -9.84
CA SER A 32 13.58 9.15 -10.78
C SER A 32 13.72 7.76 -11.42
N ILE A 33 13.48 6.68 -10.67
CA ILE A 33 13.48 5.31 -11.18
C ILE A 33 12.33 5.11 -12.18
N GLN A 34 11.10 5.54 -11.82
CA GLN A 34 9.95 5.45 -12.72
C GLN A 34 10.17 6.24 -14.01
N ARG A 35 10.72 7.46 -13.94
CA ARG A 35 11.06 8.24 -15.14
C ARG A 35 12.02 7.50 -16.05
N LYS A 36 13.06 6.86 -15.49
CA LYS A 36 14.00 6.03 -16.28
C LYS A 36 13.29 4.85 -16.94
N ALA A 37 12.42 4.15 -16.20
CA ALA A 37 11.63 3.06 -16.76
C ALA A 37 10.70 3.54 -17.90
N ALA A 38 10.03 4.68 -17.71
CA ALA A 38 9.15 5.28 -18.71
C ALA A 38 9.91 5.66 -19.99
N LEU A 39 11.13 6.21 -19.87
CA LEU A 39 12.01 6.48 -21.02
C LEU A 39 12.36 5.20 -21.79
N ILE A 40 12.68 4.10 -21.08
CA ILE A 40 13.03 2.82 -21.71
C ILE A 40 11.80 2.23 -22.42
N ILE A 41 10.62 2.25 -21.79
CA ILE A 41 9.38 1.70 -22.36
C ILE A 41 8.96 2.47 -23.61
N THR A 42 9.05 3.81 -23.57
CA THR A 42 8.58 4.68 -24.66
C THR A 42 9.64 4.93 -25.73
N GLY A 43 10.92 4.65 -25.46
CA GLY A 43 12.04 4.99 -26.35
C GLY A 43 12.25 6.50 -26.52
N ALA A 44 11.68 7.33 -25.64
CA ALA A 44 11.68 8.77 -25.79
C ALA A 44 13.01 9.44 -25.36
N LEU A 45 13.20 10.70 -25.75
CA LEU A 45 14.40 11.47 -25.39
C LEU A 45 14.41 11.81 -23.89
N SER A 46 15.60 11.92 -23.32
CA SER A 46 15.81 12.28 -21.90
C SER A 46 15.26 13.66 -21.52
N THR A 47 15.03 14.55 -22.49
CA THR A 47 14.45 15.89 -22.34
C THR A 47 12.91 15.88 -22.32
N THR A 48 12.27 14.76 -22.64
CA THR A 48 10.81 14.65 -22.68
C THR A 48 10.21 14.91 -21.29
N ALA A 49 9.09 15.63 -21.24
CA ALA A 49 8.38 15.91 -20.00
C ALA A 49 7.91 14.61 -19.31
N THR A 50 8.07 14.50 -17.99
CA THR A 50 7.72 13.26 -17.25
C THR A 50 6.24 12.91 -17.39
N ASP A 51 5.37 13.93 -17.36
CA ASP A 51 3.92 13.72 -17.40
C ASP A 51 3.47 13.12 -18.75
N LEU A 52 4.15 13.49 -19.85
CA LEU A 52 3.94 12.89 -21.16
C LEU A 52 4.49 11.45 -21.21
N LEU A 53 5.67 11.21 -20.63
CA LEU A 53 6.26 9.87 -20.56
C LEU A 53 5.37 8.90 -19.78
N ASP A 54 4.87 9.32 -18.62
CA ASP A 54 3.96 8.53 -17.79
C ASP A 54 2.67 8.21 -18.57
N LEU A 55 2.07 9.21 -19.24
CA LEU A 55 0.88 9.02 -20.07
C LEU A 55 1.12 8.04 -21.23
N HIS A 56 2.21 8.21 -21.97
CA HIS A 56 2.56 7.33 -23.10
C HIS A 56 2.94 5.91 -22.66
N ALA A 57 3.55 5.76 -21.48
CA ALA A 57 3.87 4.45 -20.90
C ALA A 57 2.68 3.77 -20.21
N GLY A 58 1.52 4.45 -20.11
CA GLY A 58 0.38 3.95 -19.33
C GLY A 58 0.65 3.87 -17.83
N LEU A 59 1.64 4.63 -17.34
CA LEU A 59 2.03 4.70 -15.94
C LEU A 59 1.37 5.91 -15.29
N LEU A 60 0.92 5.74 -14.06
CA LEU A 60 0.42 6.85 -13.26
C LEU A 60 1.61 7.50 -12.52
N PRO A 61 1.66 8.84 -12.39
CA PRO A 61 2.74 9.51 -11.68
C PRO A 61 2.94 8.92 -10.27
N LEU A 62 4.18 8.63 -9.90
CA LEU A 62 4.49 7.86 -8.69
C LEU A 62 3.75 8.32 -7.41
N PRO A 63 3.61 9.63 -7.11
CA PRO A 63 2.88 10.06 -5.90
C PRO A 63 1.42 9.57 -5.87
N LEU A 64 0.79 9.48 -7.05
CA LEU A 64 -0.58 9.00 -7.21
C LEU A 64 -0.64 7.47 -7.14
N GLU A 65 0.34 6.75 -7.69
CA GLU A 65 0.43 5.29 -7.54
C GLU A 65 0.60 4.89 -6.07
N ILE A 66 1.45 5.59 -5.33
CA ILE A 66 1.60 5.35 -3.88
C ILE A 66 0.28 5.60 -3.17
N LYS A 67 -0.46 6.66 -3.52
CA LYS A 67 -1.78 6.94 -2.94
C LYS A 67 -2.77 5.82 -3.24
N ARG A 68 -2.84 5.36 -4.49
CA ARG A 68 -3.70 4.26 -4.94
C ARG A 68 -3.37 2.94 -4.21
N HIS A 69 -2.09 2.62 -4.07
CA HIS A 69 -1.63 1.44 -3.36
C HIS A 69 -2.02 1.51 -1.87
N ARG A 70 -1.74 2.65 -1.21
CA ARG A 70 -2.13 2.88 0.19
C ARG A 70 -3.64 2.77 0.40
N GLN A 71 -4.45 3.32 -0.51
CA GLN A 71 -5.90 3.21 -0.41
C GLN A 71 -6.35 1.75 -0.52
N ARG A 72 -5.82 1.00 -1.49
CA ARG A 72 -6.11 -0.43 -1.67
C ARG A 72 -5.73 -1.24 -0.44
N ASP A 73 -4.56 -0.97 0.13
CA ASP A 73 -4.10 -1.67 1.32
C ASP A 73 -4.91 -1.31 2.56
N THR A 74 -5.31 -0.04 2.70
CA THR A 74 -6.19 0.39 3.79
C THR A 74 -7.56 -0.29 3.68
N ALA A 75 -8.12 -0.39 2.47
CA ALA A 75 -9.37 -1.12 2.24
C ALA A 75 -9.21 -2.60 2.61
N ARG A 76 -8.12 -3.26 2.19
CA ARG A 76 -7.82 -4.66 2.55
C ARG A 76 -7.72 -4.86 4.05
N LEU A 77 -7.02 -3.96 4.75
CA LEU A 77 -6.91 -3.97 6.21
C LEU A 77 -8.29 -3.86 6.87
N CYS A 78 -9.17 -3.00 6.37
CA CYS A 78 -10.51 -2.82 6.92
C CYS A 78 -11.42 -4.04 6.68
N THR A 79 -11.20 -4.81 5.61
CA THR A 79 -11.95 -6.05 5.33
C THR A 79 -11.44 -7.28 6.09
N LEU A 80 -10.48 -7.13 7.02
CA LEU A 80 -9.93 -8.27 7.76
C LEU A 80 -10.97 -8.90 8.70
N PRO A 81 -10.97 -10.24 8.85
CA PRO A 81 -11.82 -10.92 9.83
C PRO A 81 -11.34 -10.71 11.26
N ASP A 82 -12.27 -10.82 12.21
CA ASP A 82 -12.02 -10.64 13.65
C ASP A 82 -10.96 -11.61 14.21
N THR A 83 -10.77 -12.77 13.57
CA THR A 83 -9.74 -13.77 13.92
C THR A 83 -8.32 -13.29 13.63
N HIS A 84 -8.14 -12.23 12.84
CA HIS A 84 -6.81 -11.77 12.43
C HIS A 84 -6.11 -10.97 13.54
N PRO A 85 -4.83 -11.22 13.87
CA PRO A 85 -4.14 -10.55 14.98
C PRO A 85 -4.06 -9.02 14.83
N LEU A 86 -4.01 -8.52 13.59
CA LEU A 86 -4.02 -7.08 13.32
C LEU A 86 -5.40 -6.43 13.50
N TYR A 87 -6.49 -7.21 13.53
CA TYR A 87 -7.85 -6.69 13.65
C TYR A 87 -8.03 -5.89 14.94
N GLN A 88 -7.51 -6.38 16.07
CA GLN A 88 -7.57 -5.68 17.34
C GLN A 88 -6.85 -4.33 17.30
N GLN A 89 -5.67 -4.26 16.67
CA GLN A 89 -4.90 -3.02 16.55
C GLN A 89 -5.58 -2.03 15.62
N LEU A 90 -6.19 -2.53 14.54
CA LEU A 90 -6.95 -1.71 13.61
C LEU A 90 -8.23 -1.16 14.26
N GLN A 91 -8.94 -1.98 15.02
CA GLN A 91 -10.14 -1.56 15.75
C GLN A 91 -9.82 -0.49 16.81
N ARG A 92 -8.70 -0.63 17.53
CA ARG A 92 -8.21 0.40 18.46
C ARG A 92 -7.87 1.70 17.73
N ALA A 93 -7.20 1.62 16.58
CA ALA A 93 -6.85 2.78 15.78
C ALA A 93 -8.08 3.49 15.19
N ALA A 94 -9.13 2.74 14.85
CA ALA A 94 -10.39 3.27 14.36
C ALA A 94 -11.22 3.93 15.48
N LYS A 95 -11.28 3.32 16.66
CA LYS A 95 -12.01 3.85 17.83
C LYS A 95 -11.34 5.09 18.41
N HIS A 96 -10.01 5.15 18.38
CA HIS A 96 -9.23 6.24 18.95
C HIS A 96 -8.44 6.97 17.87
N PRO A 97 -9.09 7.80 17.03
CA PRO A 97 -8.43 8.46 15.90
C PRO A 97 -7.29 9.40 16.30
N ARG A 98 -7.15 9.76 17.58
CA ARG A 98 -6.08 10.62 18.11
C ARG A 98 -5.58 10.11 19.46
N LEU A 99 -4.61 9.19 19.46
CA LEU A 99 -3.76 9.01 20.63
C LEU A 99 -2.80 10.20 20.69
N ALA A 100 -3.02 11.11 21.65
CA ALA A 100 -2.28 12.37 21.80
C ALA A 100 -0.74 12.20 21.91
N ARG A 101 -0.27 10.99 22.24
CA ARG A 101 1.14 10.70 22.51
C ARG A 101 1.89 10.10 21.32
N HIS A 102 1.25 9.23 20.53
CA HIS A 102 1.90 8.53 19.41
C HIS A 102 0.91 8.27 18.26
N ILE A 103 1.09 9.00 17.16
CA ILE A 103 0.33 8.77 15.93
C ILE A 103 0.93 7.56 15.20
N SER A 104 0.28 6.40 15.31
CA SER A 104 0.68 5.21 14.55
C SER A 104 0.34 5.37 13.06
N PRO A 105 1.09 4.75 12.13
CA PRO A 105 0.80 4.83 10.69
C PRO A 105 -0.62 4.35 10.34
N LEU A 106 -1.18 3.41 11.09
CA LEU A 106 -2.57 2.95 10.91
C LEU A 106 -3.58 4.06 11.19
N HIS A 107 -3.34 4.89 12.20
CA HIS A 107 -4.21 6.03 12.51
C HIS A 107 -4.19 7.05 11.36
N ASN A 108 -3.01 7.32 10.81
CA ASN A 108 -2.87 8.21 9.65
C ASN A 108 -3.60 7.67 8.42
N LEU A 109 -3.52 6.37 8.15
CA LEU A 109 -4.21 5.75 7.01
C LEU A 109 -5.74 5.84 7.17
N LEU A 110 -6.26 5.41 8.31
CA LEU A 110 -7.71 5.44 8.58
C LEU A 110 -8.26 6.87 8.52
N HIS A 111 -7.57 7.84 9.15
CA HIS A 111 -7.98 9.24 9.12
C HIS A 111 -7.85 9.86 7.72
N ARG A 112 -6.82 9.51 6.95
CA ARG A 112 -6.58 10.12 5.62
C ARG A 112 -7.60 9.68 4.57
N PHE A 113 -8.11 8.46 4.68
CA PHE A 113 -9.05 7.89 3.72
C PHE A 113 -10.50 7.81 4.24
N ASP A 114 -10.76 8.26 5.47
CA ASP A 114 -12.07 8.24 6.14
C ASP A 114 -12.80 6.89 6.06
N LEU A 115 -12.05 5.81 6.24
CA LEU A 115 -12.58 4.45 6.16
C LEU A 115 -13.03 3.97 7.55
N LYS A 116 -14.31 3.59 7.65
CA LYS A 116 -14.91 3.00 8.86
C LYS A 116 -14.98 1.48 8.71
N LEU A 117 -14.44 0.77 9.69
CA LEU A 117 -14.48 -0.71 9.70
C LEU A 117 -15.91 -1.26 9.65
N SER A 118 -16.88 -0.55 10.25
CA SER A 118 -18.28 -0.99 10.30
C SER A 118 -19.01 -0.93 8.97
N GLN A 119 -18.47 -0.20 7.98
CA GLN A 119 -19.09 -0.03 6.67
C GLN A 119 -18.55 -0.99 5.61
N LEU A 120 -17.50 -1.75 5.93
CA LEU A 120 -16.80 -2.61 4.98
C LEU A 120 -17.13 -4.08 5.25
N GLU A 121 -17.43 -4.81 4.18
CA GLU A 121 -17.70 -6.24 4.25
C GLU A 121 -16.44 -7.00 4.71
N THR A 122 -16.63 -7.91 5.67
CA THR A 122 -15.56 -8.78 6.15
C THR A 122 -15.26 -9.85 5.10
N ARG A 123 -14.02 -9.86 4.62
CA ARG A 123 -13.57 -10.85 3.64
C ARG A 123 -13.10 -12.11 4.35
N LYS A 124 -13.75 -13.24 4.09
CA LYS A 124 -13.37 -14.54 4.65
C LYS A 124 -11.94 -14.91 4.23
N PRO A 125 -11.10 -15.41 5.15
CA PRO A 125 -9.76 -15.84 4.82
C PRO A 125 -9.84 -17.09 3.94
N VAL A 126 -9.40 -16.96 2.69
CA VAL A 126 -9.25 -18.11 1.79
C VAL A 126 -7.95 -18.81 2.18
N ARG A 127 -8.06 -20.01 2.75
CA ARG A 127 -6.90 -20.91 2.87
C ARG A 127 -6.72 -21.55 1.50
N PHE A 128 -5.62 -21.25 0.83
CA PHE A 128 -5.17 -22.09 -0.26
C PHE A 128 -4.67 -23.37 0.38
N ALA A 129 -5.49 -24.42 0.36
CA ALA A 129 -4.99 -25.76 0.65
C ALA A 129 -3.91 -26.05 -0.39
N GLU A 130 -2.75 -26.51 0.04
CA GLU A 130 -1.75 -27.07 -0.85
C GLU A 130 -2.44 -28.15 -1.68
N SER A 131 -2.36 -28.04 -3.01
CA SER A 131 -2.83 -29.12 -3.88
C SER A 131 -2.11 -30.39 -3.43
N PRO A 132 -2.83 -31.49 -3.11
CA PRO A 132 -2.16 -32.74 -2.78
C PRO A 132 -1.33 -33.12 -4.00
N GLY A 133 -0.02 -32.92 -3.89
CA GLY A 133 0.93 -33.46 -4.84
C GLY A 133 0.79 -34.97 -4.83
N THR A 134 0.53 -35.53 -6.00
CA THR A 134 0.63 -36.94 -6.34
C THR A 134 1.83 -37.59 -5.64
N SER A 135 1.56 -38.29 -4.54
CA SER A 135 2.44 -39.32 -4.00
C SER A 135 2.19 -40.60 -4.81
N GLU A 136 2.77 -40.67 -6.00
CA GLU A 136 2.87 -41.93 -6.74
C GLU A 136 3.98 -42.78 -6.10
N SER A 137 3.52 -43.77 -5.33
CA SER A 137 4.03 -45.15 -5.30
C SER A 137 5.54 -45.38 -5.15
N ASP A 138 6.01 -45.39 -3.90
CA ASP A 138 7.15 -46.21 -3.48
C ASP A 138 6.64 -47.33 -2.56
N THR A 139 6.24 -48.49 -3.11
CA THR A 139 6.45 -49.85 -2.57
C THR A 139 5.79 -50.92 -3.46
N GLN A 140 6.45 -52.09 -3.55
CA GLN A 140 6.11 -53.35 -4.27
C GLN A 140 6.63 -53.36 -5.73
N PHE A 141 7.69 -54.09 -6.13
CA PHE A 141 8.27 -55.37 -5.68
C PHE A 141 9.81 -55.37 -5.80
#